data_AF-A0A529L1G1-F1
#
_entry.id   AF-A0A529L1G1-F1
#
_cell.length_a   1.000
_cell.length_b   1.000
_cell.length_c   1.000
_cell.angle_alpha   90.00
_cell.angle_beta   90.00
_cell.angle_gamma   90.00
#
_symmetry.space_group_name_H-M   'P 1'
#
loop_
_entity.id
_entity.type
_entity.pdbx_description
1 polymer ?
#
loop_
_entity_poly.entity_id
_entity_poly.type
_entity_poly.pdbx_seq_one_letter_code
_entity_poly.pdbx_strand_id
1 'polypeptide(L)'
;FISGHWSFMHNGQIGGFEKIRRTLENSLCDAVFDQREGTTDSELFFLLMIDEGMSDDPQGAVARATSRVLEASRRAGLEPALKLTAAFSDGQALHAVRYATDDHAPTLYT
;
A
#
# COMPACT_ATOMS: atom_id res chain seq x y z
N PHE A 1 -9.59 -4.41 4.63
CA PHE A 1 -9.04 -5.62 3.99
C PHE A 1 -8.49 -6.54 5.06
N ILE A 2 -8.54 -7.86 4.82
CA ILE A 2 -7.96 -8.86 5.73
C ILE A 2 -7.11 -9.85 4.93
N SER A 3 -6.03 -10.35 5.54
CA SER A 3 -5.25 -11.47 5.04
C SER A 3 -4.63 -12.20 6.23
N GLY A 4 -4.97 -13.48 6.41
CA GLY A 4 -4.61 -14.22 7.61
C GLY A 4 -5.10 -13.50 8.87
N HIS A 5 -4.18 -13.16 9.78
CA HIS A 5 -4.47 -12.41 11.01
C HIS A 5 -4.38 -10.88 10.84
N TRP A 6 -3.94 -10.39 9.68
CA TRP A 6 -3.79 -8.97 9.43
C TRP A 6 -5.11 -8.33 9.01
N SER A 7 -5.39 -7.18 9.60
CA SER A 7 -6.46 -6.26 9.19
C SER A 7 -5.84 -4.93 8.76
N PHE A 8 -6.39 -4.31 7.71
CA PHE A 8 -5.86 -3.08 7.12
C PHE A 8 -6.99 -2.16 6.64
N MET A 9 -6.82 -0.86 6.90
CA MET A 9 -7.60 0.22 6.28
C MET A 9 -6.68 1.33 5.75
N HIS A 10 -7.13 1.98 4.69
CA HIS A 10 -6.43 3.08 4.04
C HIS A 10 -7.40 4.21 3.73
N ASN A 11 -7.00 5.43 4.06
CA ASN A 11 -7.61 6.68 3.66
C ASN A 11 -6.57 7.49 2.87
N GLY A 12 -6.88 7.76 1.61
CA GLY A 12 -5.94 8.36 0.68
C GLY A 12 -6.17 7.84 -0.73
N GLN A 13 -5.15 8.02 -1.58
CA GLN A 13 -5.20 7.59 -2.96
C GLN A 13 -3.80 7.43 -3.55
N ILE A 14 -3.69 6.51 -4.51
CA ILE A 14 -2.55 6.44 -5.43
C ILE A 14 -2.91 7.17 -6.72
N GLY A 15 -2.28 8.31 -6.96
CA GLY A 15 -2.49 9.13 -8.15
C GLY A 15 -2.06 8.40 -9.42
N GLY A 16 -2.96 8.37 -10.42
CA GLY A 16 -2.71 7.64 -11.66
C GLY A 16 -2.71 6.12 -11.52
N PHE A 17 -3.33 5.58 -10.45
CA PHE A 17 -3.37 4.16 -10.14
C PHE A 17 -3.64 3.26 -11.35
N GLU A 18 -4.67 3.55 -12.15
CA GLU A 18 -5.03 2.73 -13.32
C GLU A 18 -3.88 2.52 -14.32
N LYS A 19 -2.96 3.50 -14.44
CA LYS A 19 -1.80 3.40 -15.34
C LYS A 19 -0.69 2.53 -14.79
N ILE A 20 -0.58 2.42 -13.47
CA ILE A 20 0.49 1.67 -12.79
C ILE A 20 0.02 0.34 -12.20
N ARG A 21 -1.30 0.15 -12.09
CA ARG A 21 -1.96 -1.01 -11.50
C ARG A 21 -1.41 -2.32 -12.04
N ARG A 22 -1.42 -2.49 -13.37
CA ARG A 22 -0.93 -3.74 -14.01
C ARG A 22 0.54 -4.02 -13.70
N THR A 23 1.37 -2.98 -13.63
CA THR A 23 2.79 -3.12 -13.30
C THR A 23 2.96 -3.58 -11.85
N LEU A 24 2.18 -3.01 -10.93
CA LEU A 24 2.21 -3.38 -9.52
C LEU A 24 1.63 -4.79 -9.29
N GLU A 25 0.51 -5.12 -9.93
CA GLU A 25 -0.08 -6.46 -9.90
C GLU A 25 0.90 -7.53 -10.39
N ASN A 26 1.57 -7.30 -11.53
CA ASN A 26 2.58 -8.21 -12.08
C ASN A 26 3.85 -8.35 -11.23
N SER A 27 4.04 -7.49 -10.24
CA SER A 27 5.22 -7.51 -9.37
C SER A 27 4.99 -8.26 -8.06
N LEU A 28 3.75 -8.64 -7.74
CA LEU A 28 3.44 -9.51 -6.62
C LEU A 28 3.89 -10.94 -6.91
N CYS A 29 4.29 -11.70 -5.89
CA CYS A 29 4.39 -13.14 -6.04
C CYS A 29 3.01 -13.79 -6.19
N ASP A 30 2.95 -14.95 -6.85
CA ASP A 30 1.70 -15.65 -7.19
C ASP A 30 0.81 -15.88 -5.95
N ALA A 31 1.39 -16.30 -4.83
CA ALA A 31 0.66 -16.60 -3.60
C ALA A 31 -0.01 -15.36 -2.96
N VAL A 32 0.54 -14.15 -3.18
CA VAL A 32 -0.06 -12.90 -2.73
C VAL A 32 -1.05 -12.37 -3.76
N PHE A 33 -0.75 -12.54 -5.05
CA PHE A 33 -1.66 -12.17 -6.13
C PHE A 33 -2.99 -12.94 -6.06
N ASP A 34 -2.96 -14.22 -5.72
CA ASP A 34 -4.15 -15.07 -5.59
C ASP A 34 -5.12 -14.61 -4.47
N GLN A 35 -4.67 -13.76 -3.54
CA GLN A 35 -5.50 -13.20 -2.47
C GLN A 35 -6.27 -11.95 -2.92
N ARG A 36 -6.02 -11.45 -4.14
CA ARG A 36 -6.66 -10.25 -4.66
C ARG A 36 -8.11 -10.55 -5.08
N GLU A 37 -9.06 -9.83 -4.48
CA GLU A 37 -10.48 -9.99 -4.79
C GLU A 37 -11.06 -8.78 -5.51
N GLY A 38 -10.53 -7.60 -5.24
CA GLY A 38 -11.00 -6.34 -5.79
C GLY A 38 -10.01 -5.65 -6.72
N THR A 39 -10.35 -4.42 -7.04
CA THR A 39 -9.63 -3.57 -8.00
C THR A 39 -9.12 -2.28 -7.40
N THR A 40 -9.28 -2.10 -6.09
CA THR A 40 -8.91 -0.84 -5.42
C THR A 40 -7.40 -0.70 -5.25
N ASP A 41 -6.95 0.55 -5.15
CA ASP A 41 -5.56 0.88 -4.84
C ASP A 41 -5.18 0.49 -3.40
N SER A 42 -6.13 0.63 -2.48
CA SER A 42 -6.00 0.32 -1.06
C SER A 42 -5.72 -1.17 -0.84
N GLU A 43 -6.45 -2.03 -1.55
CA GLU A 43 -6.20 -3.47 -1.52
C GLU A 43 -4.84 -3.83 -2.12
N LEU A 44 -4.50 -3.25 -3.28
CA LEU A 44 -3.23 -3.56 -3.92
C LEU A 44 -2.06 -3.11 -3.05
N PHE A 45 -2.18 -1.95 -2.40
CA PHE A 45 -1.19 -1.47 -1.45
C PHE A 45 -1.05 -2.41 -0.26
N PHE A 46 -2.15 -2.94 0.28
CA PHE A 46 -2.12 -3.93 1.34
C PHE A 46 -1.39 -5.21 0.94
N LEU A 47 -1.67 -5.74 -0.26
CA LEU A 47 -0.98 -6.91 -0.80
C LEU A 47 0.51 -6.66 -1.02
N LEU A 48 0.89 -5.47 -1.50
CA LEU A 48 2.30 -5.09 -1.62
C LEU A 48 3.00 -5.11 -0.26
N MET A 49 2.36 -4.66 0.82
CA MET A 49 2.97 -4.74 2.16
C MET A 49 3.17 -6.18 2.61
N ILE A 50 2.20 -7.07 2.35
CA ILE A 50 2.33 -8.51 2.66
C ILE A 50 3.51 -9.12 1.89
N ASP A 51 3.59 -8.86 0.58
CA ASP A 51 4.67 -9.30 -0.30
C ASP A 51 6.04 -8.78 0.17
N GLU A 52 6.07 -7.58 0.74
CA GLU A 52 7.28 -6.95 1.30
C GLU A 52 7.62 -7.39 2.73
N GLY A 53 6.98 -8.42 3.28
CA GLY A 53 7.35 -9.00 4.57
C GLY A 53 6.79 -8.24 5.77
N MET A 54 5.56 -7.72 5.66
CA MET A 54 4.86 -7.03 6.76
C MET A 54 4.78 -7.83 8.06
N SER A 55 4.77 -9.17 8.00
CA SER A 55 4.77 -10.03 9.19
C SER A 55 6.04 -9.91 10.04
N ASP A 56 7.19 -9.64 9.43
CA ASP A 56 8.49 -9.58 10.12
C ASP A 56 8.92 -8.13 10.42
N ASP A 57 8.64 -7.22 9.49
CA ASP A 57 9.04 -5.80 9.57
C ASP A 57 7.91 -4.90 9.03
N PRO A 58 6.88 -4.61 9.85
CA PRO A 58 5.72 -3.85 9.39
C PRO A 58 6.08 -2.43 8.92
N GLN A 59 7.03 -1.78 9.59
CA GLN A 59 7.48 -0.44 9.20
C GLN A 59 8.23 -0.47 7.87
N GLY A 60 9.20 -1.37 7.71
CA GLY A 60 9.94 -1.45 6.46
C GLY A 60 9.10 -1.98 5.30
N ALA A 61 8.12 -2.85 5.55
CA ALA A 61 7.17 -3.29 4.53
C ALA A 61 6.37 -2.10 3.97
N VAL A 62 5.88 -1.20 4.83
CA VAL A 62 5.23 0.04 4.40
C VAL A 62 6.18 0.91 3.56
N ALA A 63 7.43 1.06 3.99
CA ALA A 63 8.42 1.86 3.28
C ALA A 63 8.78 1.28 1.89
N ARG A 64 8.94 -0.04 1.80
CA ARG A 64 9.23 -0.76 0.55
C ARG A 64 8.03 -0.74 -0.40
N ALA A 65 6.82 -1.01 0.09
CA ALA A 65 5.59 -0.91 -0.68
C ALA A 65 5.37 0.51 -1.23
N THR A 66 5.59 1.53 -0.38
CA THR A 66 5.57 2.95 -0.80
C THR A 66 6.59 3.19 -1.93
N SER A 67 7.83 2.74 -1.76
CA SER A 67 8.88 2.90 -2.76
C SER A 67 8.52 2.28 -4.10
N ARG A 68 7.92 1.07 -4.11
CA ARG A 68 7.44 0.40 -5.31
C ARG A 68 6.36 1.19 -6.05
N VAL A 69 5.41 1.78 -5.30
CA VAL A 69 4.38 2.64 -5.90
C VAL A 69 5.00 3.87 -6.55
N LEU A 70 5.89 4.57 -5.85
CA LEU A 70 6.55 5.77 -6.38
C LEU A 70 7.40 5.46 -7.60
N GLU A 71 8.11 4.34 -7.60
CA GLU A 71 8.90 3.91 -8.74
C GLU A 71 8.02 3.54 -9.94
N ALA A 72 6.90 2.83 -9.72
CA ALA A 72 5.95 2.51 -10.77
C ALA A 72 5.36 3.78 -11.40
N SER A 73 5.03 4.81 -10.60
CA SER A 73 4.61 6.12 -11.10
C SER A 73 5.66 6.75 -12.00
N ARG A 74 6.92 6.83 -11.55
CA ARG A 74 8.02 7.42 -12.34
C ARG A 74 8.24 6.66 -13.64
N ARG A 75 8.24 5.32 -13.61
CA ARG A 75 8.39 4.48 -14.81
C ARG A 75 7.25 4.66 -15.81
N ALA A 76 6.04 4.97 -15.33
CA ALA A 76 4.89 5.29 -16.17
C ALA A 76 4.88 6.75 -16.67
N GLY A 77 5.92 7.54 -16.40
CA GLY A 77 6.01 8.95 -16.78
C GLY A 77 5.05 9.85 -15.99
N LEU A 78 4.68 9.44 -14.78
CA LEU A 78 3.81 10.20 -13.88
C LEU A 78 4.64 10.83 -12.76
N GLU A 79 4.31 12.06 -12.40
CA GLU A 79 4.75 12.62 -11.13
C GLU A 79 4.12 11.82 -9.98
N PRO A 80 4.92 11.28 -9.04
CA PRO A 80 4.38 10.47 -7.96
C PRO A 80 3.42 11.26 -7.08
N ALA A 81 2.19 10.79 -7.00
CA ALA A 81 1.15 11.33 -6.14
C ALA A 81 0.65 10.21 -5.23
N LEU A 82 1.10 10.17 -3.98
CA LEU A 82 0.64 9.20 -3.00
C LEU A 82 0.14 9.95 -1.78
N LYS A 83 -1.06 9.62 -1.34
CA LYS A 83 -1.60 10.01 -0.03
C LYS A 83 -1.91 8.72 0.70
N LEU A 84 -1.24 8.50 1.82
CA LEU A 84 -1.33 7.27 2.59
C LEU A 84 -1.57 7.63 4.05
N THR A 85 -2.81 7.49 4.50
CA THR A 85 -3.13 7.42 5.93
C THR A 85 -3.74 6.06 6.19
N ALA A 86 -3.02 5.19 6.87
CA ALA A 86 -3.44 3.80 7.04
C ALA A 86 -3.28 3.35 8.49
N ALA A 87 -4.15 2.42 8.88
CA ALA A 87 -4.08 1.72 10.15
C ALA A 87 -4.19 0.22 9.91
N PHE A 88 -3.39 -0.56 10.61
CA PHE A 88 -3.35 -2.00 10.44
C PHE A 88 -2.89 -2.73 11.69
N SER A 89 -3.33 -3.98 11.83
CA SER A 89 -3.09 -4.78 13.03
C SER A 89 -3.05 -6.27 12.74
N ASP A 90 -2.20 -7.00 13.44
CA ASP A 90 -2.11 -8.47 13.49
C ASP A 90 -2.97 -9.08 14.62
N GLY A 91 -3.73 -8.25 15.34
CA GLY A 91 -4.48 -8.63 16.53
C GLY A 91 -3.68 -8.56 17.84
N GLN A 92 -2.39 -8.21 17.80
CA GLN A 92 -1.53 -7.99 18.98
C GLN A 92 -1.06 -6.54 19.05
N ALA A 93 -0.66 -5.96 17.92
CA ALA A 93 -0.22 -4.58 17.79
C ALA A 93 -1.10 -3.82 16.80
N LEU A 94 -1.35 -2.54 17.06
CA LEU A 94 -1.98 -1.61 16.14
C LEU A 94 -0.92 -0.63 15.63
N HIS A 95 -0.76 -0.57 14.33
CA HIS A 95 0.13 0.34 13.64
C HIS A 95 -0.68 1.40 12.91
N ALA A 96 -0.12 2.60 12.80
CA ALA A 96 -0.65 3.66 11.96
C ALA A 96 0.48 4.35 11.22
N VAL A 97 0.23 4.70 9.95
CA VAL A 97 1.17 5.43 9.11
C VAL A 97 0.48 6.62 8.46
N ARG A 98 1.25 7.70 8.32
CA ARG A 98 0.90 8.87 7.53
C ARG A 98 2.07 9.23 6.62
N TYR A 99 1.80 9.28 5.32
CA TYR A 99 2.77 9.65 4.29
C TYR A 99 2.05 10.40 3.16
N ALA A 100 2.69 11.43 2.59
CA ALA A 100 2.28 11.99 1.32
C ALA A 100 3.48 12.47 0.51
N THR A 101 3.34 12.45 -0.82
CA THR A 101 4.31 13.05 -1.74
C THR A 101 4.13 14.55 -1.92
N ASP A 102 2.97 15.09 -1.55
CA ASP A 102 2.68 16.52 -1.45
C ASP A 102 2.47 16.91 0.02
N ASP A 103 2.39 18.22 0.31
CA ASP A 103 2.16 18.72 1.68
C ASP A 103 0.77 18.37 2.25
N HIS A 104 -0.06 17.61 1.52
CA HIS A 104 -1.45 17.32 1.87
C HIS A 104 -1.72 15.81 2.07
N ALA A 105 -1.16 15.24 3.15
CA ALA A 105 -1.63 13.97 3.69
C ALA A 105 -2.93 14.16 4.50
N PRO A 106 -3.95 13.28 4.37
CA PRO A 106 -5.09 13.26 5.28
C PRO A 106 -4.64 13.21 6.75
N THR A 107 -5.40 13.84 7.66
CA THR A 107 -5.07 13.86 9.09
C THR A 107 -5.37 12.50 9.73
N LEU A 108 -4.49 12.04 10.62
CA LEU A 108 -4.68 10.77 11.36
C LEU A 108 -5.46 10.97 12.66
N TYR A 109 -5.35 12.16 13.27
CA TYR A 109 -6.09 12.60 14.45
C TYR A 109 -6.26 14.13 14.37
N THR A 110 -7.30 14.66 15.04
CA THR A 110 -7.54 16.10 15.29
C THR A 110 -7.50 16.37 16.77
#